data_AF-A0A9D6A3Q5-F1
#
_entry.id   AF-A0A9D6A3Q5-F1
#
_cell.length_a   1.000
_cell.length_b   1.000
_cell.length_c   1.000
_cell.angle_alpha   90.00
_cell.angle_beta   90.00
_cell.angle_gamma   90.00
#
_symmetry.space_group_name_H-M   'P 1'
#
loop_
_entity.id
_entity.type
_entity.pdbx_description
1 polymer ?
#
loop_
_entity_poly.entity_id
_entity_poly.type
_entity_poly.pdbx_seq_one_letter_code
_entity_poly.pdbx_strand_id
1 'polypeptide(L)'
;HILRLSARLPQDAALARYILSRDVRELKIIGQLIYPVEALSYEEASTLGRTTFANPELRDYLAKHLFDRHPEAPYWALDWILTPRTQRWEDLLPLGFTILARQFTRGFAISSGAQRRLLLTEALELLSDEELPYPTPLQRAALLMLKRWGRSDEALRTELLASEALARWAESSSAVQREFADDLRFELESFS
;
A
#
# COMPACT_ATOMS: atom_id res chain seq x y z
N HIS A 1 2.60 25.61 1.59
CA HIS A 1 2.45 26.31 2.89
C HIS A 1 2.71 25.34 4.05
N ILE A 2 1.98 24.22 4.14
CA ILE A 2 2.12 23.18 5.19
C ILE A 2 3.57 22.69 5.38
N LEU A 3 4.28 22.32 4.30
CA LEU A 3 5.68 21.86 4.39
C LEU A 3 6.63 22.90 5.01
N ARG A 4 6.39 24.19 4.79
CA ARG A 4 7.19 25.27 5.39
C ARG A 4 6.87 25.46 6.88
N LEU A 5 5.62 25.24 7.27
CA LEU A 5 5.22 25.28 8.68
C LEU A 5 5.80 24.10 9.46
N SER A 6 5.69 22.89 8.92
CA SER A 6 6.20 21.67 9.57
C SER A 6 7.72 21.69 9.74
N ALA A 7 8.47 22.24 8.77
CA ALA A 7 9.92 22.34 8.85
C ALA A 7 10.44 23.23 10.01
N ARG A 8 9.57 24.05 10.60
CA ARG A 8 9.91 24.93 11.74
C ARG A 8 9.51 24.31 13.09
N LEU A 9 8.85 23.17 13.10
CA LEU A 9 8.42 22.46 14.30
C LEU A 9 9.47 21.42 14.69
N PRO A 10 9.64 21.14 15.99
CA PRO A 10 10.51 20.06 16.43
C PRO A 10 9.96 18.70 15.98
N GLN A 11 10.86 17.77 15.66
CA GLN A 11 10.51 16.37 15.48
C GLN A 11 10.32 15.72 16.85
N ASP A 12 9.12 15.87 17.41
CA ASP A 12 8.78 15.42 18.75
C ASP A 12 7.55 14.50 18.71
N ALA A 13 7.68 13.31 19.30
CA ALA A 13 6.64 12.29 19.26
C ALA A 13 5.39 12.72 20.04
N ALA A 14 5.54 13.39 21.18
CA ALA A 14 4.40 13.83 21.99
C ALA A 14 3.57 14.90 21.27
N LEU A 15 4.25 15.88 20.66
CA LEU A 15 3.63 16.90 19.83
C LEU A 15 2.97 16.28 18.60
N ALA A 16 3.65 15.37 17.91
CA ALA A 16 3.12 14.69 16.73
C ALA A 16 1.83 13.93 17.07
N ARG A 17 1.81 13.13 18.15
CA ARG A 17 0.63 12.41 18.63
C ARG A 17 -0.51 13.38 19.00
N TYR A 18 -0.20 14.47 19.71
CA TYR A 18 -1.18 15.48 20.05
C TYR A 18 -1.83 16.08 18.79
N ILE A 19 -1.03 16.48 17.82
CA ILE A 19 -1.49 17.05 16.55
C ILE A 19 -2.33 16.02 15.75
N LEU A 20 -1.87 14.77 15.66
CA LEU A 20 -2.57 13.69 14.96
C LEU A 20 -3.93 13.35 15.57
N SER A 21 -4.09 13.55 16.87
CA SER A 21 -5.36 13.33 17.56
C SER A 21 -6.43 14.39 17.26
N ARG A 22 -6.08 15.48 16.56
CA ARG A 22 -7.03 16.54 16.21
C ARG A 22 -7.75 16.18 14.92
N ASP A 23 -9.05 16.47 14.85
CA ASP A 23 -9.85 16.22 13.66
C ASP A 23 -9.76 17.38 12.64
N VAL A 24 -8.53 17.72 12.27
CA VAL A 24 -8.23 18.74 11.26
C VAL A 24 -7.24 18.14 10.28
N ARG A 25 -7.61 18.10 9.00
CA ARG A 25 -6.81 17.47 7.94
C ARG A 25 -5.38 18.00 7.89
N GLU A 26 -5.21 19.31 7.92
CA GLU A 26 -3.91 19.99 7.85
C GLU A 26 -3.03 19.63 9.04
N LEU A 27 -3.63 19.51 10.24
CA LEU A 27 -2.93 19.07 11.44
C LEU A 27 -2.51 17.61 11.28
N LYS A 28 -3.38 16.72 10.79
CA LYS A 28 -3.00 15.32 10.54
C LYS A 28 -1.78 15.22 9.60
N ILE A 29 -1.74 16.01 8.52
CA ILE A 29 -0.58 16.06 7.61
C ILE A 29 0.68 16.58 8.33
N ILE A 30 0.58 17.65 9.13
CA ILE A 30 1.72 18.19 9.90
C ILE A 30 2.24 17.14 10.90
N GLY A 31 1.34 16.50 11.63
CA GLY A 31 1.68 15.48 12.61
C GLY A 31 2.48 14.32 12.00
N GLN A 32 2.11 13.86 10.81
CA GLN A 32 2.86 12.83 10.07
C GLN A 32 4.27 13.30 9.65
N LEU A 33 4.40 14.57 9.26
CA LEU A 33 5.68 15.15 8.83
C LEU A 33 6.67 15.32 9.98
N ILE A 34 6.19 15.66 11.18
CA ILE A 34 7.04 15.91 12.34
C ILE A 34 7.24 14.67 13.21
N TYR A 35 6.48 13.58 13.00
CA TYR A 35 6.64 12.36 13.78
C TYR A 35 8.07 11.81 13.57
N PRO A 36 8.87 11.65 14.66
CA PRO A 36 10.21 11.07 14.57
C PRO A 36 10.09 9.57 14.28
N VAL A 37 10.73 9.11 13.20
CA VAL A 37 10.55 7.73 12.72
C VAL A 37 11.09 6.72 13.71
N GLU A 38 12.12 7.08 14.46
CA GLU A 38 12.77 6.26 15.48
C GLU A 38 11.85 5.99 16.68
N ALA A 39 10.82 6.83 16.87
CA ALA A 39 9.82 6.66 17.92
C ALA A 39 8.58 5.89 17.47
N LEU A 40 8.45 5.57 16.18
CA LEU A 40 7.28 4.90 15.63
C LEU A 40 7.39 3.39 15.88
N SER A 41 6.52 2.84 16.72
CA SER A 41 6.42 1.39 16.90
C SER A 41 5.45 0.74 15.90
N TYR A 42 5.51 -0.58 15.77
CA TYR A 42 4.53 -1.37 15.00
C TYR A 42 3.09 -1.14 15.47
N GLU A 43 2.86 -1.09 16.79
CA GLU A 43 1.54 -0.87 17.38
C GLU A 43 1.00 0.54 17.07
N GLU A 44 1.87 1.53 17.12
CA GLU A 44 1.53 2.91 16.77
C GLU A 44 1.26 3.06 15.28
N ALA A 45 2.11 2.47 14.43
CA ALA A 45 1.89 2.39 13.00
C ALA A 45 0.53 1.77 12.65
N SER A 46 0.18 0.66 13.28
CA SER A 46 -1.09 -0.04 13.10
C SER A 46 -2.27 0.82 13.60
N THR A 47 -2.10 1.56 14.69
CA THR A 47 -3.12 2.48 15.21
C THR A 47 -3.33 3.69 14.30
N LEU A 48 -2.25 4.30 13.79
CA LEU A 48 -2.31 5.40 12.83
C LEU A 48 -2.94 4.95 11.50
N GLY A 49 -2.62 3.74 11.04
CA GLY A 49 -3.23 3.19 9.83
C GLY A 49 -4.75 3.02 9.95
N ARG A 50 -5.22 2.41 11.04
CA ARG A 50 -6.66 2.20 11.29
C ARG A 50 -7.43 3.52 11.44
N THR A 51 -6.84 4.51 12.10
CA THR A 51 -7.49 5.83 12.31
C THR A 51 -7.53 6.71 11.07
N THR A 52 -6.69 6.45 10.07
CA THR A 52 -6.66 7.18 8.79
C THR A 52 -7.36 6.44 7.66
N PHE A 53 -7.83 5.20 7.89
CA PHE A 53 -8.41 4.33 6.87
C PHE A 53 -9.57 4.98 6.11
N ALA A 54 -10.51 5.66 6.78
CA ALA A 54 -11.69 6.22 6.12
C ALA A 54 -11.37 7.34 5.11
N ASN A 55 -10.16 7.90 5.12
CA ASN A 55 -9.75 8.99 4.25
C ASN A 55 -8.56 8.57 3.35
N PRO A 56 -8.81 8.26 2.06
CA PRO A 56 -7.77 7.81 1.13
C PRO A 56 -6.59 8.79 1.00
N GLU A 57 -6.86 10.09 1.03
CA GLU A 57 -5.82 11.11 0.94
C GLU A 57 -4.90 11.10 2.17
N LEU A 58 -5.48 11.01 3.37
CA LEU A 58 -4.68 10.93 4.61
C LEU A 58 -3.84 9.66 4.67
N ARG A 59 -4.34 8.56 4.09
CA ARG A 59 -3.61 7.30 3.96
C ARG A 59 -2.40 7.45 3.03
N ASP A 60 -2.58 8.09 1.87
CA ASP A 60 -1.49 8.36 0.93
C ASP A 60 -0.43 9.28 1.54
N TYR A 61 -0.85 10.30 2.28
CA TYR A 61 0.07 11.16 3.03
C TYR A 61 0.79 10.39 4.14
N LEU A 62 0.11 9.51 4.87
CA LEU A 62 0.72 8.72 5.93
C LEU A 62 1.81 7.80 5.35
N ALA A 63 1.51 7.10 4.24
CA ALA A 63 2.49 6.31 3.51
C ALA A 63 3.69 7.17 3.07
N LYS A 64 3.43 8.31 2.43
CA LYS A 64 4.46 9.20 1.86
C LYS A 64 5.32 9.93 2.88
N HIS A 65 4.74 10.40 3.98
CA HIS A 65 5.39 11.32 4.90
C HIS A 65 5.96 10.64 6.14
N LEU A 66 5.43 9.48 6.51
CA LEU A 66 5.91 8.73 7.67
C LEU A 66 6.55 7.41 7.24
N PHE A 67 5.81 6.52 6.60
CA PHE A 67 6.28 5.16 6.31
C PHE A 67 7.41 5.08 5.28
N ASP A 68 7.41 5.97 4.28
CA ASP A 68 8.50 6.10 3.31
C ASP A 68 9.88 6.37 3.95
N ARG A 69 9.90 6.89 5.19
CA ARG A 69 11.12 7.20 5.95
C ARG A 69 11.47 6.10 6.97
N HIS A 70 10.60 5.13 7.20
CA HIS A 70 10.79 4.12 8.23
C HIS A 70 11.31 2.80 7.62
N PRO A 71 12.51 2.32 8.02
CA PRO A 71 13.10 1.10 7.43
C PRO A 71 12.24 -0.16 7.55
N GLU A 72 11.50 -0.30 8.65
CA GLU A 72 10.66 -1.47 8.90
C GLU A 72 9.26 -1.41 8.25
N ALA A 73 8.87 -0.26 7.67
CA ALA A 73 7.55 -0.09 7.08
C ALA A 73 7.15 -1.17 6.05
N PRO A 74 8.02 -1.59 5.10
CA PRO A 74 7.65 -2.67 4.19
C PRO A 74 7.42 -4.00 4.90
N TYR A 75 8.15 -4.31 5.97
CA TYR A 75 7.94 -5.55 6.73
C TYR A 75 6.64 -5.52 7.53
N TRP A 76 6.28 -4.37 8.09
CA TRP A 76 4.97 -4.20 8.74
C TRP A 76 3.82 -4.32 7.75
N ALA A 77 3.98 -3.75 6.55
CA ALA A 77 2.99 -3.88 5.48
C ALA A 77 2.81 -5.35 5.05
N LEU A 78 3.91 -6.11 4.90
CA LEU A 78 3.85 -7.55 4.63
C LEU A 78 3.14 -8.28 5.76
N ASP A 79 3.49 -7.99 7.01
CA ASP A 79 2.85 -8.61 8.17
C ASP A 79 1.33 -8.36 8.19
N TRP A 80 0.89 -7.12 7.97
CA TRP A 80 -0.55 -6.79 7.89
C TRP A 80 -1.27 -7.54 6.77
N ILE A 81 -0.66 -7.67 5.59
CA ILE A 81 -1.30 -8.33 4.43
C ILE A 81 -1.34 -9.85 4.60
N LEU A 82 -0.23 -10.42 5.09
CA LEU A 82 -0.01 -11.86 5.18
C LEU A 82 -0.52 -12.47 6.49
N THR A 83 -0.94 -11.65 7.46
CA THR A 83 -1.66 -12.11 8.65
C THR A 83 -2.88 -12.93 8.22
N PRO A 84 -3.16 -14.10 8.83
CA PRO A 84 -4.33 -14.91 8.48
C PRO A 84 -5.62 -14.09 8.52
N ARG A 85 -6.50 -14.26 7.52
CA ARG A 85 -7.74 -13.47 7.35
C ARG A 85 -8.60 -13.41 8.62
N THR A 86 -8.64 -14.48 9.42
CA THR A 86 -9.39 -14.53 10.69
C THR A 86 -8.85 -13.59 11.79
N GLN A 87 -7.63 -13.09 11.65
CA GLN A 87 -6.93 -12.23 12.62
C GLN A 87 -6.51 -10.88 12.00
N ARG A 88 -6.81 -10.68 10.71
CA ARG A 88 -6.31 -9.56 9.91
C ARG A 88 -7.13 -8.31 10.14
N TRP A 89 -6.46 -7.17 10.24
CA TRP A 89 -7.13 -5.87 10.23
C TRP A 89 -7.35 -5.41 8.79
N GLU A 90 -8.51 -5.70 8.22
CA GLU A 90 -8.88 -5.36 6.83
C GLU A 90 -8.69 -3.85 6.52
N ASP A 91 -8.91 -2.98 7.51
CA ASP A 91 -8.71 -1.53 7.42
C ASP A 91 -7.23 -1.14 7.12
N LEU A 92 -6.26 -2.00 7.42
CA LEU A 92 -4.86 -1.72 7.15
C LEU A 92 -4.44 -2.10 5.73
N LEU A 93 -5.18 -2.96 5.04
CA LEU A 93 -4.73 -3.53 3.77
C LEU A 93 -4.48 -2.49 2.70
N PRO A 94 -5.35 -1.49 2.47
CA PRO A 94 -5.05 -0.50 1.45
C PRO A 94 -3.77 0.29 1.79
N LEU A 95 -3.49 0.54 3.07
CA LEU A 95 -2.26 1.20 3.49
C LEU A 95 -1.04 0.29 3.27
N GLY A 96 -1.16 -0.99 3.63
CA GLY A 96 -0.11 -1.99 3.40
C GLY A 96 0.29 -2.07 1.93
N PHE A 97 -0.69 -2.23 1.04
CA PHE A 97 -0.44 -2.25 -0.41
C PHE A 97 0.17 -0.93 -0.91
N THR A 98 -0.32 0.22 -0.44
CA THR A 98 0.27 1.53 -0.78
C THR A 98 1.72 1.66 -0.30
N ILE A 99 2.05 1.21 0.91
CA ILE A 99 3.43 1.22 1.42
C ILE A 99 4.31 0.36 0.51
N LEU A 100 3.90 -0.87 0.22
CA LEU A 100 4.69 -1.77 -0.64
C LEU A 100 4.89 -1.19 -2.04
N ALA A 101 3.84 -0.65 -2.67
CA ALA A 101 3.95 -0.03 -3.99
C ALA A 101 5.04 1.06 -4.04
N ARG A 102 5.09 1.90 -3.00
CA ARG A 102 6.07 2.98 -2.86
C ARG A 102 7.47 2.43 -2.59
N GLN A 103 7.59 1.41 -1.76
CA GLN A 103 8.86 0.81 -1.39
C GLN A 103 9.48 0.03 -2.56
N PHE A 104 8.69 -0.70 -3.37
CA PHE A 104 9.18 -1.34 -4.60
C PHE A 104 9.76 -0.30 -5.58
N THR A 105 9.09 0.85 -5.73
CA THR A 105 9.60 1.96 -6.56
C THR A 105 10.94 2.51 -6.04
N ARG A 106 11.24 2.31 -4.75
CA ARG A 106 12.48 2.73 -4.08
C ARG A 106 13.54 1.62 -4.00
N GLY A 107 13.28 0.46 -4.62
CA GLY A 107 14.23 -0.66 -4.66
C GLY A 107 14.13 -1.64 -3.50
N PHE A 108 13.06 -1.59 -2.69
CA PHE A 108 12.79 -2.67 -1.74
C PHE A 108 12.53 -3.98 -2.50
N ALA A 109 13.07 -5.08 -2.00
CA ALA A 109 12.88 -6.41 -2.55
C ALA A 109 12.55 -7.39 -1.42
N ILE A 110 11.58 -8.28 -1.68
CA ILE A 110 11.21 -9.34 -0.74
C ILE A 110 12.18 -10.51 -0.95
N SER A 111 13.00 -10.82 0.05
CA SER A 111 13.99 -11.91 -0.03
C SER A 111 13.37 -13.31 0.07
N SER A 112 12.24 -13.45 0.77
CA SER A 112 11.59 -14.76 0.97
C SER A 112 10.70 -15.13 -0.22
N GLY A 113 11.07 -16.18 -0.96
CA GLY A 113 10.25 -16.73 -2.03
C GLY A 113 8.84 -17.16 -1.59
N ALA A 114 8.68 -17.58 -0.33
CA ALA A 114 7.37 -17.94 0.21
C ALA A 114 6.48 -16.70 0.41
N GLN A 115 7.02 -15.62 0.99
CA GLN A 115 6.29 -14.36 1.16
C GLN A 115 5.92 -13.74 -0.19
N ARG A 116 6.81 -13.83 -1.19
CA ARG A 116 6.53 -13.36 -2.55
C ARG A 116 5.31 -14.04 -3.16
N ARG A 117 5.30 -15.39 -3.13
CA ARG A 117 4.17 -16.16 -3.65
C ARG A 117 2.88 -15.85 -2.90
N LEU A 118 2.91 -15.80 -1.57
CA LEU A 118 1.73 -15.47 -0.77
C LEU A 118 1.21 -14.07 -1.06
N LEU A 119 2.08 -13.06 -1.19
CA LEU A 119 1.67 -11.69 -1.52
C LEU A 119 1.04 -11.61 -2.91
N LEU A 120 1.61 -12.30 -3.91
CA LEU A 120 1.05 -12.37 -5.25
C LEU A 120 -0.33 -13.05 -5.22
N THR A 121 -0.46 -14.20 -4.56
CA THR A 121 -1.74 -14.91 -4.41
C THR A 121 -2.80 -14.02 -3.76
N GLU A 122 -2.50 -13.39 -2.62
CA GLU A 122 -3.45 -12.50 -1.94
C GLU A 122 -3.87 -11.31 -2.81
N ALA A 123 -2.94 -10.72 -3.57
CA ALA A 123 -3.25 -9.61 -4.47
C ALA A 123 -4.13 -10.06 -5.64
N LEU A 124 -3.85 -11.22 -6.24
CA LEU A 124 -4.66 -11.76 -7.34
C LEU A 124 -6.05 -12.19 -6.87
N GLU A 125 -6.17 -12.84 -5.70
CA GLU A 125 -7.47 -13.20 -5.13
C GLU A 125 -8.33 -11.96 -4.87
N LEU A 126 -7.74 -10.91 -4.30
CA LEU A 126 -8.43 -9.65 -4.04
C LEU A 126 -8.94 -8.96 -5.31
N LEU A 127 -8.16 -9.00 -6.39
CA LEU A 127 -8.54 -8.44 -7.69
C LEU A 127 -9.53 -9.32 -8.46
N SER A 128 -9.66 -10.60 -8.08
CA SER A 128 -10.64 -11.52 -8.67
C SER A 128 -12.05 -11.35 -8.12
N ASP A 129 -12.23 -10.54 -7.07
CA ASP A 129 -13.54 -10.25 -6.50
C ASP A 129 -14.40 -9.38 -7.46
N GLU A 130 -15.57 -9.90 -7.81
CA GLU A 130 -16.53 -9.33 -8.76
C GLU A 130 -17.76 -8.70 -8.08
N GLU A 131 -17.78 -8.57 -6.75
CA GLU A 131 -18.97 -8.11 -6.02
C GLU A 131 -19.45 -6.70 -6.43
N LEU A 132 -18.53 -5.83 -6.88
CA LEU A 132 -18.83 -4.43 -7.16
C LEU A 132 -18.58 -4.05 -8.63
N PRO A 133 -19.44 -3.20 -9.22
CA PRO A 133 -19.30 -2.76 -10.61
C PRO A 133 -18.18 -1.71 -10.81
N TYR A 134 -17.42 -1.41 -9.76
CA TYR A 134 -16.30 -0.46 -9.79
C TYR A 134 -15.16 -0.93 -8.88
N PRO A 135 -13.89 -0.60 -9.20
CA PRO A 135 -12.76 -0.96 -8.35
C PRO A 135 -12.86 -0.34 -6.94
N THR A 136 -12.73 -1.16 -5.91
CA THR A 136 -12.65 -0.67 -4.52
C THR A 136 -11.32 0.05 -4.25
N PRO A 137 -11.24 0.90 -3.21
CA PRO A 137 -9.96 1.49 -2.79
C PRO A 137 -8.88 0.44 -2.47
N LEU A 138 -9.29 -0.72 -1.96
CA LEU A 138 -8.40 -1.83 -1.65
C LEU A 138 -7.86 -2.49 -2.94
N GLN A 139 -8.74 -2.81 -3.89
CA GLN A 139 -8.33 -3.33 -5.20
C GLN A 139 -7.40 -2.36 -5.93
N ARG A 140 -7.70 -1.06 -5.92
CA ARG A 140 -6.82 -0.03 -6.53
C ARG A 140 -5.43 -0.01 -5.89
N ALA A 141 -5.35 -0.16 -4.57
CA ALA A 141 -4.06 -0.20 -3.87
C ALA A 141 -3.26 -1.46 -4.24
N ALA A 142 -3.92 -2.63 -4.30
CA ALA A 142 -3.29 -3.89 -4.72
C ALA A 142 -2.82 -3.84 -6.19
N LEU A 143 -3.65 -3.32 -7.09
CA LEU A 143 -3.31 -3.10 -8.50
C LEU A 143 -2.09 -2.18 -8.65
N LEU A 144 -2.08 -1.05 -7.92
CA LEU A 144 -0.94 -0.15 -7.90
C LEU A 144 0.34 -0.86 -7.40
N MET A 145 0.23 -1.68 -6.35
CA MET A 145 1.35 -2.46 -5.82
C MET A 145 1.90 -3.42 -6.86
N LEU A 146 1.05 -4.21 -7.53
CA LEU A 146 1.48 -5.14 -8.58
C LEU A 146 2.18 -4.43 -9.74
N LYS A 147 1.63 -3.30 -10.19
CA LYS A 147 2.27 -2.46 -11.22
C LYS A 147 3.67 -2.00 -10.82
N ARG A 148 3.83 -1.49 -9.59
CA ARG A 148 5.15 -1.02 -9.11
C ARG A 148 6.11 -2.16 -8.88
N TRP A 149 5.63 -3.28 -8.36
CA TRP A 149 6.47 -4.45 -8.12
C TRP A 149 6.95 -5.06 -9.43
N GLY A 150 6.07 -5.30 -10.40
CA GLY A 150 6.44 -5.88 -11.71
C GLY A 150 7.37 -4.98 -12.54
N ARG A 151 7.27 -3.65 -12.40
CA ARG A 151 8.25 -2.73 -13.00
C ARG A 151 9.66 -2.90 -12.40
N SER A 152 9.75 -3.14 -11.09
CA SER A 152 11.03 -3.30 -10.37
C SER A 152 11.60 -4.72 -10.38
N ASP A 153 10.79 -5.72 -10.75
CA ASP A 153 11.10 -7.14 -10.53
C ASP A 153 10.71 -7.98 -11.76
N GLU A 154 11.72 -8.39 -12.53
CA GLU A 154 11.54 -9.13 -13.79
C GLU A 154 10.93 -10.52 -13.59
N ALA A 155 11.30 -11.22 -12.50
CA ALA A 155 10.77 -12.53 -12.20
C ALA A 155 9.26 -12.44 -11.90
N LEU A 156 8.86 -11.48 -11.05
CA LEU A 156 7.44 -11.22 -10.81
C LEU A 156 6.72 -10.82 -12.10
N ARG A 157 7.30 -9.93 -12.91
CA ARG A 157 6.68 -9.47 -14.15
C ARG A 157 6.35 -10.63 -15.08
N THR A 158 7.32 -11.52 -15.28
CA THR A 158 7.15 -12.72 -16.10
C THR A 158 6.07 -13.64 -15.53
N GLU A 159 6.10 -13.89 -14.21
CA GLU A 159 5.11 -14.72 -13.53
C GLU A 159 3.69 -14.15 -13.63
N LEU A 160 3.53 -12.84 -13.41
CA LEU A 160 2.24 -12.16 -13.46
C LEU A 160 1.65 -12.12 -14.87
N LEU A 161 2.45 -11.79 -15.89
CA LEU A 161 2.01 -11.76 -17.29
C LEU A 161 1.61 -13.15 -17.80
N ALA A 162 2.24 -14.22 -17.29
CA ALA A 162 1.92 -15.60 -17.62
C ALA A 162 0.84 -16.22 -16.72
N SER A 163 0.28 -15.49 -15.75
CA SER A 163 -0.65 -16.05 -14.76
C SER A 163 -2.02 -16.38 -15.36
N GLU A 164 -2.60 -17.50 -14.91
CA GLU A 164 -3.96 -17.91 -15.29
C GLU A 164 -5.02 -16.89 -14.86
N ALA A 165 -4.79 -16.21 -13.73
CA ALA A 165 -5.69 -15.16 -13.24
C ALA A 165 -5.80 -14.01 -14.26
N LEU A 166 -4.66 -13.51 -14.76
CA LEU A 166 -4.64 -12.43 -15.74
C LEU A 166 -5.29 -12.84 -17.07
N ALA A 167 -5.04 -14.07 -17.53
CA ALA A 167 -5.68 -14.61 -18.73
C ALA A 167 -7.21 -14.66 -18.57
N ARG A 168 -7.70 -15.17 -17.43
CA ARG A 168 -9.13 -15.24 -17.12
C ARG A 168 -9.78 -13.86 -17.04
N TRP A 169 -9.11 -12.89 -16.43
CA TRP A 169 -9.66 -11.54 -16.28
C TRP A 169 -9.84 -10.84 -17.63
N ALA A 170 -8.91 -11.03 -18.58
CA ALA A 170 -9.01 -10.46 -19.91
C ALA A 170 -10.22 -10.98 -20.71
N GLU A 171 -10.64 -12.22 -20.45
CA GLU A 171 -11.79 -12.86 -21.08
C GLU A 171 -13.07 -12.78 -20.23
N SER A 172 -12.98 -12.15 -19.04
CA SER A 172 -14.09 -12.09 -18.10
C SER A 172 -15.25 -11.26 -18.63
N SER A 173 -16.46 -11.59 -18.18
CA SER A 173 -17.64 -10.75 -18.39
C SER A 173 -17.62 -9.47 -17.55
N SER A 174 -16.86 -9.46 -16.44
CA SER A 174 -16.65 -8.29 -15.59
C SER A 174 -15.81 -7.22 -16.28
N ALA A 175 -16.37 -6.02 -16.47
CA ALA A 175 -15.64 -4.89 -17.04
C ALA A 175 -14.44 -4.47 -16.16
N VAL A 176 -14.58 -4.57 -14.85
CA VAL A 176 -13.54 -4.22 -13.87
C VAL A 176 -12.34 -5.15 -13.99
N GLN A 177 -12.57 -6.47 -14.13
CA GLN A 177 -11.47 -7.42 -14.31
C GLN A 177 -10.75 -7.22 -15.65
N ARG A 178 -11.49 -6.98 -16.73
CA ARG A 178 -10.88 -6.64 -18.03
C ARG A 178 -10.01 -5.38 -17.93
N GLU A 179 -10.50 -4.34 -17.25
CA GLU A 179 -9.73 -3.12 -16.99
C GLU A 179 -8.45 -3.40 -16.19
N PHE A 180 -8.51 -4.23 -15.14
CA PHE A 180 -7.32 -4.63 -14.38
C PHE A 180 -6.32 -5.39 -15.24
N ALA A 181 -6.80 -6.30 -16.10
CA ALA A 181 -5.93 -7.06 -16.99
C ALA A 181 -5.24 -6.17 -18.02
N ASP A 182 -6.00 -5.27 -18.65
CA ASP A 182 -5.50 -4.32 -19.64
C ASP A 182 -4.48 -3.34 -19.01
N ASP A 183 -4.78 -2.80 -17.82
CA ASP A 183 -3.87 -1.89 -17.11
C ASP A 183 -2.56 -2.59 -16.70
N LEU A 184 -2.62 -3.83 -16.21
CA LEU A 184 -1.42 -4.62 -15.89
C LEU A 184 -0.59 -4.96 -17.12
N ARG A 185 -1.22 -5.40 -18.21
CA ARG A 185 -0.51 -5.72 -19.47
C ARG A 185 0.14 -4.48 -20.06
N PHE A 186 -0.65 -3.42 -20.25
CA PHE A 186 -0.15 -2.15 -20.78
C PHE A 186 1.05 -1.64 -19.99
N GLU A 187 0.96 -1.70 -18.67
CA GLU A 187 2.02 -1.25 -17.78
C GLU A 187 3.30 -2.08 -17.85
N LEU A 188 3.18 -3.40 -17.98
CA LEU A 188 4.30 -4.33 -17.78
C LEU A 188 4.93 -4.78 -19.09
N GLU A 189 4.17 -4.86 -20.18
CA GLU A 189 4.69 -5.22 -21.50
C GLU A 189 5.67 -4.18 -22.05
N SER A 190 5.58 -2.92 -21.61
CA SER A 190 6.58 -1.90 -21.95
C SER A 190 7.96 -2.12 -21.30
N PHE A 191 8.06 -3.08 -20.38
CA PHE A 191 9.29 -3.44 -19.66
C PHE A 191 9.76 -4.88 -19.96
N SER A 192 9.10 -5.58 -20.87
CA SER A 192 9.52 -6.91 -21.38
C SER A 192 10.43 -6.84 -22.60
#